data_AF-A0A3M1PXJ1-F1
#
_entry.id   AF-A0A3M1PXJ1-F1
#
_cell.length_a   1.000
_cell.length_b   1.000
_cell.length_c   1.000
_cell.angle_alpha   90.00
_cell.angle_beta   90.00
_cell.angle_gamma   90.00
#
_symmetry.space_group_name_H-M   'P 1'
#
loop_
_entity.id
_entity.type
_entity.pdbx_description
1 polymer ?
#
loop_
_entity_poly.entity_id
_entity_poly.type
_entity_poly.pdbx_seq_one_letter_code
_entity_poly.pdbx_strand_id
1 'polypeptide(L)'
;PDLPPPPPVSLIVRKDAATGQWLDDVGGDWSAFITWDQHDHDVAVIDAETLAVSYVTGLMNANMSLTAHPDGRVIVVGTEALNDVRYEPNLTGRFVRSVAAIVPVAQGEAPNTRDLNPHLADAYASGASRVSEDLRARSLADPRGVAFSPDGARGFVSGMGSNNVAVIDGDAHVVGRVDVGQGPTGLALDAARGRLYVMNRFDASISTIDTETLVELSRTPFFDPTPPEIRAGRPFLYDAHLTSGLGVTACAACHIDGRTDQLAWDLGDPSGQMKPFNQSCNHPFLDLPVGVCEDWHPMKGPMTTQTLQHIIGTEPFHWRGDRENLAAFNGAFVSLLGREEELSDDEMRAFEAFLDTVRFPPNPNTHLDGSLKQWLSDGSTPIEGSPANGRRLFFTKGIDLGLVRCNDCHDVPEMGAGTNHKITPRELLINPHQSIKVPQIRDMFEKTGFSRESRSNNFGFGHNHDGTVDGLVNFFHIPNFTGFSEGEQGEQERRDIIAFVFSMSTDTHAAVGAQVTLSAPADTAQADRLALFQTLADQGVVGLVAHGRFDGERRGFAYLGDGVFQSDRAGETVTWDGLLASAEAGGPLTWTVTPAGSQTRLGVDRDRNGVLDGNESANAP
;
A
#
# COMPACT_ATOMS: atom_id res chain seq x y z
N PRO A 1 -7.30 -20.09 -30.07
CA PRO A 1 -8.32 -21.03 -29.55
C PRO A 1 -9.70 -20.46 -29.86
N ASP A 2 -10.71 -21.28 -30.14
CA ASP A 2 -12.10 -20.81 -30.26
C ASP A 2 -12.64 -20.52 -28.85
N LEU A 3 -12.21 -19.39 -28.28
CA LEU A 3 -12.76 -18.88 -27.02
C LEU A 3 -14.21 -18.44 -27.25
N PRO A 4 -15.11 -18.57 -26.26
CA PRO A 4 -16.40 -17.91 -26.32
C PRO A 4 -16.21 -16.39 -26.39
N PRO A 5 -17.25 -15.60 -26.73
CA PRO A 5 -17.14 -14.15 -26.72
C PRO A 5 -16.61 -13.66 -25.36
N PRO A 6 -15.62 -12.75 -25.35
CA PRO A 6 -15.11 -12.20 -24.10
C PRO A 6 -16.23 -11.46 -23.35
N PRO A 7 -16.15 -11.37 -22.02
CA PRO A 7 -17.12 -10.59 -21.25
C PRO A 7 -17.10 -9.12 -21.71
N PRO A 8 -18.24 -8.42 -21.67
CA PRO A 8 -18.25 -6.97 -21.83
C PRO A 8 -17.41 -6.33 -20.72
N VAL A 9 -16.56 -5.37 -21.07
CA VAL A 9 -15.64 -4.74 -20.13
C VAL A 9 -15.59 -3.24 -20.31
N SER A 10 -15.24 -2.55 -19.24
CA SER A 10 -14.88 -1.13 -19.25
C SER A 10 -13.60 -0.90 -20.06
N LEU A 11 -13.30 0.36 -20.38
CA LEU A 11 -12.08 0.77 -21.06
C LEU A 11 -11.31 1.77 -20.22
N ILE A 12 -9.99 1.72 -20.30
CA ILE A 12 -9.10 2.75 -19.76
C ILE A 12 -8.89 3.78 -20.88
N VAL A 13 -9.07 5.05 -20.53
CA VAL A 13 -8.83 6.18 -21.43
C VAL A 13 -7.84 7.14 -20.79
N ARG A 14 -7.00 7.75 -21.60
CA ARG A 14 -5.98 8.71 -21.19
C ARG A 14 -6.26 10.05 -21.86
N LYS A 15 -6.11 11.14 -21.11
CA LYS A 15 -6.17 12.48 -21.66
C LYS A 15 -4.90 12.77 -22.47
N ASP A 16 -5.05 13.05 -23.75
CA ASP A 16 -3.98 13.57 -24.57
C ASP A 16 -3.72 15.03 -24.18
N ALA A 17 -2.48 15.33 -23.77
CA ALA A 17 -2.13 16.66 -23.28
C ALA A 17 -2.15 17.73 -24.39
N ALA A 18 -1.95 17.35 -25.66
CA ALA A 18 -1.86 18.29 -26.77
C ALA A 18 -3.24 18.68 -27.31
N THR A 19 -4.18 17.73 -27.40
CA THR A 19 -5.53 17.94 -27.91
C THR A 19 -6.57 18.13 -26.80
N GLY A 20 -6.27 17.68 -25.58
CA GLY A 20 -7.21 17.63 -24.46
C GLY A 20 -8.26 16.52 -24.58
N GLN A 21 -8.17 15.66 -25.60
CA GLN A 21 -9.12 14.57 -25.83
C GLN A 21 -8.82 13.38 -24.92
N TRP A 22 -9.86 12.68 -24.48
CA TRP A 22 -9.73 11.40 -23.79
C TRP A 22 -9.74 10.27 -24.80
N LEU A 23 -8.59 9.61 -24.96
CA LEU A 23 -8.39 8.58 -25.98
C LEU A 23 -8.21 7.20 -25.34
N ASP A 24 -8.74 6.17 -25.98
CA ASP A 24 -8.35 4.78 -25.67
C ASP A 24 -7.02 4.41 -26.37
N ASP A 25 -6.51 3.21 -26.09
CA ASP A 25 -5.24 2.69 -26.62
C ASP A 25 -5.19 2.50 -28.15
N VAL A 26 -6.34 2.59 -28.85
CA VAL A 26 -6.43 2.56 -30.31
C VAL A 26 -6.77 3.93 -30.91
N GLY A 27 -6.81 4.98 -30.09
CA GLY A 27 -7.05 6.36 -30.50
C GLY A 27 -8.53 6.72 -30.67
N GLY A 28 -9.45 5.91 -30.15
CA GLY A 28 -10.87 6.23 -30.08
C GLY A 28 -11.14 7.39 -29.12
N ASP A 29 -11.93 8.38 -29.54
CA ASP A 29 -12.25 9.56 -28.73
C ASP A 29 -13.48 9.35 -27.84
N TRP A 30 -13.25 9.40 -26.52
CA TRP A 30 -14.24 9.22 -25.46
C TRP A 30 -14.54 10.52 -24.70
N SER A 31 -14.06 11.67 -25.18
CA SER A 31 -14.21 12.96 -24.51
C SER A 31 -15.66 13.33 -24.22
N ALA A 32 -16.61 12.84 -25.02
CA ALA A 32 -18.04 13.05 -24.81
C ALA A 32 -18.59 12.40 -23.54
N PHE A 33 -17.90 11.39 -22.99
CA PHE A 33 -18.31 10.63 -21.81
C PHE A 33 -17.59 11.04 -20.53
N ILE A 34 -16.53 11.84 -20.63
CA ILE A 34 -15.70 12.26 -19.50
C ILE A 34 -15.93 13.74 -19.23
N THR A 35 -16.62 14.05 -18.14
CA THR A 35 -16.97 15.43 -17.73
C THR A 35 -16.12 15.95 -16.58
N TRP A 36 -15.12 15.17 -16.16
CA TRP A 36 -14.26 15.44 -15.02
C TRP A 36 -12.78 15.34 -15.40
N ASP A 37 -11.93 15.86 -14.52
CA ASP A 37 -10.48 15.75 -14.60
C ASP A 37 -9.92 15.26 -13.26
N GLN A 38 -8.67 14.79 -13.27
CA GLN A 38 -7.92 14.45 -12.06
C GLN A 38 -6.90 15.54 -11.77
N HIS A 39 -6.70 15.86 -10.49
CA HIS A 39 -5.63 16.74 -10.05
C HIS A 39 -4.26 16.12 -10.37
N ASP A 40 -3.51 16.76 -11.26
CA ASP A 40 -2.12 16.45 -11.57
C ASP A 40 -1.19 17.25 -10.63
N HIS A 41 -1.32 17.02 -9.32
CA HIS A 41 -0.58 17.75 -8.29
C HIS A 41 0.65 16.95 -7.85
N ASP A 42 1.71 16.99 -8.65
CA ASP A 42 2.90 16.17 -8.40
C ASP A 42 3.78 16.70 -7.25
N VAL A 43 4.09 18.00 -7.28
CA VAL A 43 4.93 18.65 -6.27
C VAL A 43 4.25 19.92 -5.78
N ALA A 44 4.00 19.99 -4.47
CA ALA A 44 3.53 21.20 -3.82
C ALA A 44 4.69 22.20 -3.65
N VAL A 45 4.50 23.42 -4.13
CA VAL A 45 5.41 24.56 -3.94
C VAL A 45 4.77 25.50 -2.93
N ILE A 46 5.39 25.61 -1.76
CA ILE A 46 4.94 26.45 -0.66
C ILE A 46 5.82 27.71 -0.60
N ASP A 47 5.20 28.87 -0.79
CA ASP A 47 5.87 30.15 -0.59
C ASP A 47 6.12 30.36 0.91
N ALA A 48 7.38 30.47 1.31
CA ALA A 48 7.76 30.51 2.73
C ALA A 48 7.39 31.84 3.43
N GLU A 49 7.11 32.91 2.68
CA GLU A 49 6.76 34.22 3.24
C GLU A 49 5.25 34.35 3.45
N THR A 50 4.46 33.87 2.48
CA THR A 50 3.01 34.03 2.41
C THR A 50 2.24 32.76 2.79
N LEU A 51 2.92 31.60 2.81
CA LEU A 51 2.33 30.27 2.95
C LEU A 51 1.38 29.88 1.81
N ALA A 52 1.42 30.61 0.68
CA ALA A 52 0.66 30.26 -0.51
C ALA A 52 1.15 28.93 -1.09
N VAL A 53 0.22 28.07 -1.54
CA VAL A 53 0.52 26.78 -2.14
C VAL A 53 0.19 26.80 -3.62
N SER A 54 1.13 26.35 -4.44
CA SER A 54 0.96 26.07 -5.87
C SER A 54 1.46 24.65 -6.18
N TYR A 55 1.23 24.14 -7.39
CA TYR A 55 1.59 22.78 -7.75
C TYR A 55 2.33 22.73 -9.09
N VAL A 56 3.34 21.87 -9.16
CA VAL A 56 3.95 21.39 -10.41
C VAL A 56 3.20 20.14 -10.86
N THR A 57 3.04 19.99 -12.18
CA THR A 57 2.22 18.96 -12.83
C THR A 57 3.03 18.29 -13.95
N GLY A 58 2.62 17.11 -14.39
CA GLY A 58 3.19 16.39 -15.54
C GLY A 58 4.52 15.67 -15.28
N LEU A 59 4.79 15.26 -14.04
CA LEU A 59 5.99 14.52 -13.67
C LEU A 59 5.87 13.02 -13.96
N MET A 60 5.20 12.28 -13.07
CA MET A 60 5.04 10.82 -13.12
C MET A 60 3.95 10.37 -12.14
N ASN A 61 3.35 9.20 -12.35
CA ASN A 61 2.22 8.74 -11.54
C ASN A 61 2.58 8.49 -10.06
N ALA A 62 3.82 8.13 -9.73
CA ALA A 62 4.27 7.93 -8.36
C ALA A 62 5.60 8.66 -8.09
N ASN A 63 5.50 9.83 -7.45
CA ASN A 63 6.63 10.63 -6.99
C ASN A 63 7.18 10.07 -5.67
N MET A 64 8.34 9.43 -5.69
CA MET A 64 8.86 8.65 -4.56
C MET A 64 9.86 9.42 -3.68
N SER A 65 10.65 10.30 -4.27
CA SER A 65 11.63 11.12 -3.56
C SER A 65 11.94 12.40 -4.32
N LEU A 66 12.35 13.45 -3.61
CA LEU A 66 12.76 14.71 -4.22
C LEU A 66 13.94 15.31 -3.48
N THR A 67 14.74 16.12 -4.19
CA THR A 67 15.84 16.88 -3.61
C THR A 67 16.05 18.20 -4.35
N ALA A 68 16.64 19.18 -3.66
CA ALA A 68 17.05 20.42 -4.28
C ALA A 68 18.38 20.24 -5.01
N HIS A 69 18.45 20.70 -6.25
CA HIS A 69 19.68 20.85 -7.00
C HIS A 69 20.37 22.18 -6.59
N PRO A 70 21.71 22.26 -6.57
CA PRO A 70 22.43 23.48 -6.13
C PRO A 70 22.13 24.76 -6.92
N ASP A 71 21.66 24.65 -8.16
CA ASP A 71 21.24 25.80 -8.98
C ASP A 71 19.80 26.28 -8.70
N GLY A 72 19.10 25.66 -7.74
CA GLY A 72 17.74 26.00 -7.35
C GLY A 72 16.64 25.15 -8.01
N ARG A 73 16.96 24.30 -9.00
CA ARG A 73 16.00 23.33 -9.54
C ARG A 73 15.64 22.28 -8.48
N VAL A 74 14.51 21.60 -8.67
CA VAL A 74 14.15 20.42 -7.86
C VAL A 74 14.20 19.18 -8.74
N ILE A 75 14.81 18.11 -8.23
CA ILE A 75 14.84 16.81 -8.91
C ILE A 75 13.90 15.87 -8.17
N VAL A 76 13.01 15.23 -8.91
CA VAL A 76 12.07 14.23 -8.40
C VAL A 76 12.40 12.90 -9.05
N VAL A 77 12.35 11.80 -8.30
CA VAL A 77 12.50 10.44 -8.82
C VAL A 77 11.29 9.61 -8.43
N GLY A 78 10.93 8.67 -9.29
CA GLY A 78 9.73 7.87 -9.11
C GLY A 78 9.50 6.87 -10.23
N THR A 79 8.25 6.46 -10.36
CA THR A 79 7.81 5.57 -11.43
C THR A 79 6.68 6.16 -12.23
N GLU A 80 6.63 5.81 -13.52
CA GLU A 80 5.53 6.10 -14.43
C GLU A 80 4.89 4.80 -14.91
N ALA A 81 3.59 4.65 -14.70
CA ALA A 81 2.81 3.46 -15.05
C ALA A 81 2.29 3.51 -16.49
N LEU A 82 2.20 2.35 -17.12
CA LEU A 82 1.70 2.19 -18.50
C LEU A 82 0.35 1.48 -18.51
N ASN A 83 -0.57 1.88 -17.62
CA ASN A 83 -1.86 1.21 -17.45
C ASN A 83 -2.85 1.48 -18.59
N ASP A 84 -2.53 2.42 -19.49
CA ASP A 84 -3.22 2.65 -20.76
C ASP A 84 -2.94 1.55 -21.80
N VAL A 85 -1.81 0.83 -21.68
CA VAL A 85 -1.50 -0.30 -22.58
C VAL A 85 -2.29 -1.53 -22.16
N ARG A 86 -3.18 -2.00 -23.03
CA ARG A 86 -3.97 -3.20 -22.76
C ARG A 86 -3.20 -4.49 -22.99
N TYR A 87 -3.58 -5.44 -22.16
CA TYR A 87 -3.27 -6.86 -22.15
C TYR A 87 -1.90 -7.21 -21.60
N GLU A 88 -1.92 -8.27 -20.79
CA GLU A 88 -0.75 -8.79 -20.08
C GLU A 88 0.43 -9.08 -21.02
N PRO A 89 0.25 -9.71 -22.21
CA PRO A 89 1.36 -9.98 -23.13
C PRO A 89 2.07 -8.72 -23.68
N ASN A 90 1.39 -7.57 -23.68
CA ASN A 90 1.98 -6.31 -24.14
C ASN A 90 2.77 -5.60 -23.03
N LEU A 91 2.53 -5.98 -21.77
CA LEU A 91 3.08 -5.37 -20.56
C LEU A 91 4.18 -6.20 -19.89
N THR A 92 4.43 -7.43 -20.36
CA THR A 92 5.36 -8.37 -19.72
C THR A 92 6.74 -7.76 -19.44
N GLY A 93 7.06 -7.58 -18.16
CA GLY A 93 8.32 -7.06 -17.62
C GLY A 93 8.49 -5.54 -17.71
N ARG A 94 7.49 -4.79 -18.19
CA ARG A 94 7.68 -3.39 -18.61
C ARG A 94 6.51 -2.45 -18.32
N PHE A 95 5.63 -2.80 -17.40
CA PHE A 95 4.41 -2.03 -17.08
C PHE A 95 4.64 -0.74 -16.27
N VAL A 96 5.85 -0.51 -15.79
CA VAL A 96 6.29 0.80 -15.27
C VAL A 96 7.64 1.20 -15.87
N ARG A 97 7.95 2.49 -15.79
CA ARG A 97 9.26 3.10 -16.05
C ARG A 97 9.79 3.71 -14.77
N SER A 98 11.09 3.63 -14.52
CA SER A 98 11.74 4.42 -13.46
C SER A 98 12.25 5.72 -14.06
N VAL A 99 11.85 6.85 -13.47
CA VAL A 99 12.01 8.17 -14.08
C VAL A 99 12.63 9.14 -13.07
N ALA A 100 13.46 10.04 -13.57
CA ALA A 100 13.83 11.28 -12.89
C ALA A 100 13.22 12.47 -13.64
N ALA A 101 12.67 13.43 -12.92
CA ALA A 101 12.11 14.66 -13.48
C ALA A 101 12.83 15.88 -12.91
N ILE A 102 13.14 16.83 -13.79
CA ILE A 102 13.71 18.12 -13.43
C ILE A 102 12.57 19.13 -13.39
N VAL A 103 12.28 19.63 -12.19
CA VAL A 103 11.33 20.70 -11.95
C VAL A 103 12.05 22.04 -12.13
N PRO A 104 11.63 22.86 -13.11
CA PRO A 104 12.25 24.15 -13.38
C PRO A 104 11.99 25.17 -12.27
N VAL A 105 12.87 26.16 -12.16
CA VAL A 105 12.77 27.25 -11.17
C VAL A 105 11.66 28.24 -11.54
N ALA A 106 11.35 28.39 -12.83
CA ALA A 106 10.31 29.28 -13.33
C ALA A 106 8.94 28.58 -13.34
N GLN A 107 7.94 29.22 -12.74
CA GLN A 107 6.56 28.72 -12.80
C GLN A 107 6.04 28.70 -14.25
N GLY A 108 5.44 27.56 -14.65
CA GLY A 108 4.80 27.38 -15.95
C GLY A 108 5.66 26.71 -17.03
N GLU A 109 6.92 26.40 -16.76
CA GLU A 109 7.71 25.51 -17.61
C GLU A 109 7.36 24.04 -17.33
N ALA A 110 7.15 23.26 -18.40
CA ALA A 110 6.87 21.83 -18.27
C ALA A 110 8.13 21.11 -17.74
N PRO A 111 7.97 20.19 -16.78
CA PRO A 111 9.09 19.43 -16.26
C PRO A 111 9.70 18.53 -17.32
N ASN A 112 11.01 18.29 -17.20
CA ASN A 112 11.75 17.47 -18.13
C ASN A 112 12.04 16.10 -17.51
N THR A 113 11.49 15.04 -18.08
CA THR A 113 11.64 13.67 -17.59
C THR A 113 12.77 12.90 -18.29
N ARG A 114 13.41 11.99 -17.56
CA ARG A 114 14.52 11.15 -18.00
C ARG A 114 14.31 9.73 -17.50
N ASP A 115 14.38 8.77 -18.41
CA ASP A 115 14.38 7.35 -18.06
C ASP A 115 15.68 7.00 -17.33
N LEU A 116 15.57 6.33 -16.19
CA LEU A 116 16.71 5.87 -15.39
C LEU A 116 17.29 4.52 -15.88
N ASN A 117 16.70 3.97 -16.94
CA ASN A 117 17.09 2.72 -17.60
C ASN A 117 17.28 2.90 -19.12
N PRO A 118 18.09 3.87 -19.59
CA PRO A 118 18.23 4.16 -21.02
C PRO A 118 18.85 3.00 -21.82
N HIS A 119 19.57 2.10 -21.16
CA HIS A 119 20.12 0.88 -21.78
C HIS A 119 19.06 -0.13 -22.22
N LEU A 120 17.80 0.04 -21.79
CA LEU A 120 16.67 -0.80 -22.18
C LEU A 120 15.86 -0.24 -23.35
N ALA A 121 16.27 0.87 -23.98
CA ALA A 121 15.53 1.49 -25.07
C ALA A 121 15.16 0.50 -26.20
N ASP A 122 16.10 -0.34 -26.63
CA ASP A 122 15.85 -1.36 -27.65
C ASP A 122 14.90 -2.46 -27.16
N ALA A 123 14.99 -2.86 -25.89
CA ALA A 123 14.10 -3.84 -25.28
C ALA A 123 12.66 -3.30 -25.22
N TYR A 124 12.50 -2.02 -24.87
CA TYR A 124 11.20 -1.36 -24.87
C TYR A 124 10.62 -1.24 -26.28
N ALA A 125 11.42 -0.82 -27.26
CA ALA A 125 10.98 -0.64 -28.63
C ALA A 125 10.60 -1.97 -29.32
N SER A 126 11.33 -3.04 -29.02
CA SER A 126 11.08 -4.38 -29.58
C SER A 126 9.97 -5.15 -28.87
N GLY A 127 9.53 -4.69 -27.71
CA GLY A 127 8.62 -5.45 -26.86
C GLY A 127 9.27 -6.69 -26.24
N ALA A 128 10.58 -6.66 -25.98
CA ALA A 128 11.26 -7.72 -25.24
C ALA A 128 10.78 -7.76 -23.77
N SER A 129 10.53 -8.97 -23.27
CA SER A 129 10.18 -9.23 -21.86
C SER A 129 11.40 -9.51 -20.98
N ARG A 130 12.56 -9.74 -21.60
CA ARG A 130 13.80 -10.19 -20.96
C ARG A 130 15.01 -9.60 -21.67
N VAL A 131 16.09 -9.41 -20.91
CA VAL A 131 17.42 -9.08 -21.42
C VAL A 131 18.48 -9.99 -20.79
N SER A 132 19.73 -9.89 -21.26
CA SER A 132 20.85 -10.60 -20.63
C SER A 132 21.03 -10.17 -19.17
N GLU A 133 21.60 -11.05 -18.35
CA GLU A 133 21.87 -10.77 -16.94
C GLU A 133 22.66 -9.46 -16.73
N ASP A 134 23.70 -9.22 -17.54
CA ASP A 134 24.50 -7.99 -17.50
C ASP A 134 23.71 -6.71 -17.79
N LEU A 135 22.66 -6.78 -18.61
CA LEU A 135 21.79 -5.64 -18.89
C LEU A 135 20.72 -5.48 -17.81
N ARG A 136 20.20 -6.60 -17.30
CA ARG A 136 19.24 -6.63 -16.20
C ARG A 136 19.84 -6.08 -14.91
N ALA A 137 21.07 -6.46 -14.56
CA ALA A 137 21.76 -5.99 -13.35
C ALA A 137 22.01 -4.47 -13.37
N ARG A 138 22.06 -3.88 -14.57
CA ARG A 138 22.13 -2.42 -14.73
C ARG A 138 20.79 -1.74 -14.50
N SER A 139 19.69 -2.45 -14.37
CA SER A 139 18.40 -1.78 -14.22
C SER A 139 18.24 -1.15 -12.84
N LEU A 140 17.58 -0.01 -12.76
CA LEU A 140 17.14 0.66 -11.56
C LEU A 140 15.63 0.44 -11.41
N ALA A 141 15.18 0.03 -10.23
CA ALA A 141 13.77 -0.20 -9.91
C ALA A 141 13.41 0.39 -8.54
N ASP A 142 12.15 0.84 -8.41
CA ASP A 142 11.60 1.47 -7.20
C ASP A 142 12.55 2.52 -6.57
N PRO A 143 12.79 3.66 -7.26
CA PRO A 143 13.73 4.66 -6.78
C PRO A 143 13.18 5.37 -5.54
N ARG A 144 13.93 5.40 -4.42
CA ARG A 144 13.42 5.88 -3.12
C ARG A 144 14.22 7.01 -2.46
N GLY A 145 15.36 7.37 -3.03
CA GLY A 145 16.21 8.44 -2.52
C GLY A 145 16.99 9.10 -3.63
N VAL A 146 17.18 10.42 -3.52
CA VAL A 146 18.02 11.19 -4.44
C VAL A 146 18.84 12.24 -3.68
N ALA A 147 20.12 12.35 -4.00
CA ALA A 147 21.04 13.35 -3.42
C ALA A 147 22.01 13.89 -4.47
N PHE A 148 22.35 15.18 -4.40
CA PHE A 148 23.26 15.85 -5.34
C PHE A 148 24.54 16.33 -4.68
N SER A 149 25.63 16.31 -5.45
CA SER A 149 26.88 16.96 -5.08
C SER A 149 26.70 18.48 -4.98
N PRO A 150 27.47 19.18 -4.11
CA PRO A 150 27.35 20.62 -3.93
C PRO A 150 27.61 21.44 -5.21
N ASP A 151 28.35 20.90 -6.17
CA ASP A 151 28.61 21.52 -7.48
C ASP A 151 27.51 21.23 -8.52
N GLY A 152 26.53 20.38 -8.20
CA GLY A 152 25.44 19.97 -9.08
C GLY A 152 25.86 19.01 -10.21
N ALA A 153 27.13 18.60 -10.25
CA ALA A 153 27.64 17.80 -11.37
C ALA A 153 27.22 16.33 -11.31
N ARG A 154 26.94 15.79 -10.11
CA ARG A 154 26.53 14.39 -9.91
C ARG A 154 25.37 14.28 -8.92
N GLY A 155 24.32 13.59 -9.33
CA GLY A 155 23.27 13.07 -8.47
C GLY A 155 23.43 11.56 -8.25
N PHE A 156 22.87 11.07 -7.16
CA PHE A 156 22.82 9.66 -6.80
C PHE A 156 21.38 9.28 -6.50
N VAL A 157 20.89 8.20 -7.10
CA VAL A 157 19.53 7.69 -6.95
C VAL A 157 19.56 6.27 -6.45
N SER A 158 18.96 6.00 -5.29
CA SER A 158 18.88 4.65 -4.73
C SER A 158 17.74 3.85 -5.37
N GLY A 159 18.03 2.66 -5.88
CA GLY A 159 17.04 1.73 -6.42
C GLY A 159 16.69 0.66 -5.39
N MET A 160 15.64 0.89 -4.60
CA MET A 160 15.25 -0.01 -3.52
C MET A 160 14.94 -1.42 -4.07
N GLY A 161 14.35 -1.49 -5.25
CA GLY A 161 14.00 -2.75 -5.91
C GLY A 161 15.10 -3.35 -6.78
N SER A 162 16.30 -2.75 -6.84
CA SER A 162 17.37 -3.17 -7.76
C SER A 162 18.75 -3.26 -7.10
N ASN A 163 18.83 -3.14 -5.78
CA ASN A 163 20.05 -3.34 -4.99
C ASN A 163 21.27 -2.53 -5.49
N ASN A 164 21.02 -1.37 -6.09
CA ASN A 164 22.05 -0.52 -6.69
C ASN A 164 21.74 0.98 -6.52
N VAL A 165 22.73 1.81 -6.80
CA VAL A 165 22.62 3.27 -6.89
C VAL A 165 22.94 3.70 -8.31
N ALA A 166 22.03 4.39 -8.97
CA ALA A 166 22.32 5.08 -10.23
C ALA A 166 23.00 6.42 -9.96
N VAL A 167 23.99 6.75 -10.77
CA VAL A 167 24.64 8.07 -10.79
C VAL A 167 24.09 8.83 -11.97
N ILE A 168 23.57 10.02 -11.73
CA ILE A 168 23.04 10.93 -12.75
C ILE A 168 23.88 12.20 -12.87
N ASP A 169 23.88 12.84 -14.02
CA ASP A 169 24.44 14.19 -14.18
C ASP A 169 23.44 15.28 -13.74
N GLY A 170 23.84 16.56 -13.88
CA GLY A 170 23.00 17.72 -13.56
C GLY A 170 21.75 17.87 -14.44
N ASP A 171 21.64 17.10 -15.52
CA ASP A 171 20.48 17.03 -16.41
C ASP A 171 19.75 15.68 -16.30
N ALA A 172 19.99 14.97 -15.19
CA ALA A 172 19.39 13.70 -14.82
C ALA A 172 19.66 12.53 -15.80
N HIS A 173 20.69 12.61 -16.65
CA HIS A 173 21.11 11.45 -17.45
C HIS A 173 21.91 10.49 -16.60
N VAL A 174 21.64 9.18 -16.74
CA VAL A 174 22.40 8.15 -16.05
C VAL A 174 23.81 8.03 -16.64
N VAL A 175 24.82 8.25 -15.80
CA VAL A 175 26.25 8.22 -16.16
C VAL A 175 27.03 7.10 -15.48
N GLY A 176 26.43 6.39 -14.53
CA GLY A 176 27.08 5.28 -13.83
C GLY A 176 26.12 4.52 -12.92
N ARG A 177 26.57 3.37 -12.42
CA ARG A 177 25.85 2.56 -11.43
C ARG A 177 26.83 1.92 -10.46
N VAL A 178 26.39 1.75 -9.22
CA VAL A 178 27.17 1.11 -8.15
C VAL A 178 26.28 0.11 -7.45
N ASP A 179 26.67 -1.16 -7.44
CA ASP A 179 25.97 -2.19 -6.69
C ASP A 179 26.21 -1.99 -5.18
N VAL A 180 25.17 -2.23 -4.38
CA VAL A 180 25.19 -2.05 -2.92
C VAL A 180 24.47 -3.21 -2.23
N GLY A 181 24.14 -3.07 -0.95
CA GLY A 181 23.31 -4.04 -0.23
C GLY A 181 21.84 -3.96 -0.65
N GLN A 182 21.05 -4.88 -0.11
CA GLN A 182 19.63 -5.00 -0.47
C GLN A 182 18.78 -3.83 0.07
N GLY A 183 17.85 -3.37 -0.77
CA GLY A 183 16.89 -2.31 -0.41
C GLY A 183 17.53 -0.95 -0.11
N PRO A 184 18.41 -0.41 -0.98
CA PRO A 184 18.99 0.91 -0.75
C PRO A 184 17.89 1.97 -0.79
N THR A 185 17.84 2.83 0.23
CA THR A 185 16.80 3.86 0.36
C THR A 185 17.40 5.21 0.73
N GLY A 186 17.92 5.34 1.95
CA GLY A 186 18.54 6.57 2.45
C GLY A 186 19.93 6.82 1.84
N LEU A 187 20.19 8.07 1.47
CA LEU A 187 21.45 8.53 0.91
C LEU A 187 22.00 9.70 1.75
N ALA A 188 23.27 9.63 2.14
CA ALA A 188 23.97 10.73 2.81
C ALA A 188 25.32 11.00 2.14
N LEU A 189 25.45 12.18 1.53
CA LEU A 189 26.65 12.56 0.78
C LEU A 189 27.61 13.40 1.64
N ASP A 190 28.83 12.89 1.82
CA ASP A 190 29.98 13.63 2.36
C ASP A 190 30.92 14.03 1.22
N ALA A 191 30.57 15.14 0.57
CA ALA A 191 31.33 15.64 -0.58
C ALA A 191 32.78 16.02 -0.24
N ALA A 192 33.05 16.45 0.99
CA ALA A 192 34.39 16.84 1.43
C ALA A 192 35.37 15.65 1.46
N ARG A 193 34.85 14.44 1.68
CA ARG A 193 35.65 13.19 1.67
C ARG A 193 35.46 12.35 0.41
N GLY A 194 34.60 12.79 -0.52
CA GLY A 194 34.22 12.01 -1.69
C GLY A 194 33.56 10.68 -1.32
N ARG A 195 32.61 10.72 -0.37
CA ARG A 195 31.94 9.53 0.17
C ARG A 195 30.43 9.66 0.09
N LEU A 196 29.76 8.61 -0.37
CA LEU A 196 28.31 8.47 -0.25
C LEU A 196 28.01 7.29 0.68
N TYR A 197 27.19 7.52 1.69
CA TYR A 197 26.68 6.47 2.56
C TYR A 197 25.27 6.10 2.12
N VAL A 198 25.01 4.81 1.97
CA VAL A 198 23.75 4.25 1.49
C VAL A 198 23.18 3.33 2.55
N MET A 199 21.96 3.60 2.99
CA MET A 199 21.23 2.73 3.91
C MET A 199 20.57 1.60 3.12
N ASN A 200 21.11 0.39 3.24
CA ASN A 200 20.56 -0.83 2.68
C ASN A 200 19.53 -1.38 3.69
N ARG A 201 18.30 -0.91 3.56
CA ARG A 201 17.24 -1.17 4.55
C ARG A 201 16.95 -2.65 4.71
N PHE A 202 17.03 -3.43 3.64
CA PHE A 202 16.75 -4.86 3.72
C PHE A 202 17.96 -5.61 4.26
N ASP A 203 19.16 -5.30 3.80
CA ASP A 203 20.40 -5.98 4.24
C ASP A 203 20.86 -5.57 5.66
N ALA A 204 20.16 -4.61 6.28
CA ALA A 204 20.54 -3.99 7.55
C ALA A 204 22.02 -3.57 7.56
N SER A 205 22.43 -2.84 6.51
CA SER A 205 23.83 -2.43 6.36
C SER A 205 23.95 -1.02 5.80
N ILE A 206 25.11 -0.40 6.00
CA ILE A 206 25.50 0.87 5.38
C ILE A 206 26.61 0.59 4.37
N SER A 207 26.32 0.78 3.08
CA SER A 207 27.34 0.81 2.04
C SER A 207 28.02 2.17 2.00
N THR A 208 29.34 2.20 1.89
CA THR A 208 30.14 3.42 1.68
C THR A 208 30.72 3.37 0.28
N ILE A 209 30.37 4.34 -0.55
CA ILE A 209 30.79 4.46 -1.95
C ILE A 209 31.81 5.58 -2.08
N ASP A 210 32.86 5.33 -2.86
CA ASP A 210 33.75 6.37 -3.36
C ASP A 210 33.09 7.10 -4.53
N THR A 211 32.85 8.40 -4.37
CA THR A 211 32.05 9.16 -5.35
C THR A 211 32.82 9.51 -6.62
N GLU A 212 34.15 9.36 -6.63
CA GLU A 212 34.98 9.64 -7.80
C GLU A 212 35.11 8.39 -8.68
N THR A 213 35.53 7.28 -8.07
CA THR A 213 35.77 5.99 -8.72
C THR A 213 34.50 5.16 -8.92
N LEU A 214 33.40 5.49 -8.22
CA LEU A 214 32.11 4.79 -8.27
C LEU A 214 32.22 3.31 -7.88
N VAL A 215 32.90 3.06 -6.76
CA VAL A 215 33.10 1.72 -6.19
C VAL A 215 32.63 1.70 -4.73
N GLU A 216 31.98 0.62 -4.31
CA GLU A 216 31.70 0.35 -2.90
C GLU A 216 33.01 0.03 -2.17
N LEU A 217 33.38 0.85 -1.20
CA LEU A 217 34.59 0.72 -0.40
C LEU A 217 34.42 -0.25 0.76
N SER A 218 33.24 -0.22 1.39
CA SER A 218 32.93 -1.04 2.55
C SER A 218 31.43 -1.15 2.76
N ARG A 219 31.01 -2.27 3.35
CA ARG A 219 29.65 -2.50 3.81
C ARG A 219 29.67 -2.80 5.29
N THR A 220 29.08 -1.93 6.08
CA THR A 220 29.05 -2.07 7.54
C THR A 220 27.68 -2.57 7.96
N PRO A 221 27.56 -3.81 8.45
CA PRO A 221 26.28 -4.31 8.96
C PRO A 221 25.90 -3.57 10.25
N PHE A 222 24.61 -3.52 10.51
CA PHE A 222 24.03 -3.21 11.80
C PHE A 222 22.97 -4.25 12.13
N PHE A 223 22.58 -4.28 13.40
CA PHE A 223 21.60 -5.21 13.91
C PHE A 223 20.26 -5.15 13.17
N ASP A 224 19.77 -6.29 12.66
CA ASP A 224 18.47 -6.41 12.00
C ASP A 224 17.42 -7.07 12.91
N PRO A 225 16.51 -6.28 13.53
CA PRO A 225 15.43 -6.81 14.36
C PRO A 225 14.25 -7.35 13.52
N THR A 226 14.36 -7.37 12.19
CA THR A 226 13.29 -7.83 11.30
C THR A 226 13.12 -9.34 11.41
N PRO A 227 11.91 -9.88 11.66
CA PRO A 227 11.68 -11.31 11.73
C PRO A 227 12.16 -12.10 10.50
N PRO A 228 12.64 -13.36 10.66
CA PRO A 228 13.16 -14.17 9.56
C PRO A 228 12.20 -14.31 8.37
N GLU A 229 10.92 -14.49 8.62
CA GLU A 229 9.86 -14.62 7.61
C GLU A 229 9.75 -13.36 6.73
N ILE A 230 9.90 -12.18 7.33
CA ILE A 230 9.92 -10.92 6.58
C ILE A 230 11.17 -10.83 5.73
N ARG A 231 12.35 -11.17 6.30
CA ARG A 231 13.62 -11.08 5.56
C ARG A 231 13.66 -12.03 4.36
N ALA A 232 13.16 -13.26 4.54
CA ALA A 232 13.13 -14.28 3.51
C ALA A 232 12.11 -13.99 2.41
N GLY A 233 10.91 -13.49 2.75
CA GLY A 233 9.84 -13.29 1.78
C GLY A 233 9.79 -11.93 1.09
N ARG A 234 10.26 -10.85 1.73
CA ARG A 234 10.21 -9.49 1.16
C ARG A 234 10.87 -9.34 -0.23
N PRO A 235 11.97 -10.04 -0.59
CA PRO A 235 12.56 -9.86 -1.92
C PRO A 235 11.60 -10.21 -3.05
N PHE A 236 10.65 -11.15 -2.84
CA PHE A 236 9.68 -11.52 -3.86
C PHE A 236 8.61 -10.45 -4.12
N LEU A 237 8.44 -9.47 -3.21
CA LEU A 237 7.61 -8.29 -3.45
C LEU A 237 8.39 -7.16 -4.13
N TYR A 238 9.64 -6.91 -3.70
CA TYR A 238 10.37 -5.68 -4.02
C TYR A 238 11.52 -5.82 -5.01
N ASP A 239 12.23 -6.96 -5.02
CA ASP A 239 13.48 -7.10 -5.79
C ASP A 239 13.17 -7.43 -7.25
N ALA A 240 13.23 -6.42 -8.10
CA ALA A 240 13.00 -6.51 -9.54
C ALA A 240 14.11 -7.30 -10.26
N HIS A 241 15.36 -7.28 -9.78
CA HIS A 241 16.43 -8.09 -10.36
C HIS A 241 16.17 -9.58 -10.12
N LEU A 242 15.66 -9.93 -8.95
CA LEU A 242 15.22 -11.30 -8.65
C LEU A 242 13.94 -11.66 -9.39
N THR A 243 12.96 -10.75 -9.44
CA THR A 243 11.57 -11.09 -9.79
C THR A 243 11.16 -10.75 -11.23
N SER A 244 11.99 -10.07 -12.03
CA SER A 244 11.63 -9.70 -13.40
C SER A 244 12.71 -9.95 -14.45
N GLY A 245 12.28 -10.04 -15.71
CA GLY A 245 13.14 -10.25 -16.87
C GLY A 245 13.96 -9.03 -17.29
N LEU A 246 13.44 -7.82 -17.02
CA LEU A 246 14.12 -6.56 -17.34
C LEU A 246 14.83 -5.93 -16.13
N GLY A 247 14.52 -6.35 -14.91
CA GLY A 247 15.11 -5.80 -13.69
C GLY A 247 14.54 -4.44 -13.28
N VAL A 248 13.40 -4.03 -13.86
CA VAL A 248 12.76 -2.71 -13.63
C VAL A 248 11.42 -2.79 -12.92
N THR A 249 10.77 -3.96 -12.89
CA THR A 249 9.46 -4.15 -12.27
C THR A 249 9.48 -5.25 -11.22
N ALA A 250 8.64 -5.12 -10.21
CA ALA A 250 8.33 -6.14 -9.22
C ALA A 250 6.84 -6.01 -8.84
N CYS A 251 6.30 -6.93 -8.06
CA CYS A 251 4.91 -6.83 -7.58
C CYS A 251 4.64 -5.50 -6.85
N ALA A 252 5.64 -4.95 -6.16
CA ALA A 252 5.56 -3.64 -5.48
C ALA A 252 5.28 -2.45 -6.41
N ALA A 253 5.50 -2.58 -7.72
CA ALA A 253 5.26 -1.48 -8.66
C ALA A 253 3.76 -1.14 -8.81
N CYS A 254 2.87 -2.13 -8.68
CA CYS A 254 1.42 -1.89 -8.58
C CYS A 254 0.94 -1.94 -7.11
N HIS A 255 1.60 -2.75 -6.27
CA HIS A 255 1.32 -2.87 -4.85
C HIS A 255 2.29 -2.03 -4.01
N ILE A 256 2.32 -0.72 -4.25
CA ILE A 256 3.28 0.20 -3.62
C ILE A 256 3.20 0.07 -2.10
N ASP A 257 4.32 -0.32 -1.48
CA ASP A 257 4.42 -0.60 -0.04
C ASP A 257 3.39 -1.60 0.51
N GLY A 258 2.99 -2.57 -0.33
CA GLY A 258 1.97 -3.56 -0.01
C GLY A 258 0.53 -3.04 -0.12
N ARG A 259 0.35 -1.79 -0.56
CA ARG A 259 -0.96 -1.15 -0.77
C ARG A 259 -1.38 -1.25 -2.23
N THR A 260 -1.83 -0.14 -2.80
CA THR A 260 -2.36 -0.01 -4.14
C THR A 260 -1.76 1.24 -4.80
N ASP A 261 -1.51 1.15 -6.10
CA ASP A 261 -1.20 2.29 -6.96
C ASP A 261 -2.43 3.14 -7.30
N GLN A 262 -3.62 2.71 -6.85
CA GLN A 262 -4.92 3.33 -7.11
C GLN A 262 -5.30 3.40 -8.60
N LEU A 263 -4.65 2.59 -9.43
CA LEU A 263 -4.94 2.48 -10.86
C LEU A 263 -5.81 1.25 -11.15
N ALA A 264 -6.45 1.27 -12.31
CA ALA A 264 -6.99 0.07 -12.95
C ALA A 264 -6.07 -0.42 -14.06
N TRP A 265 -6.02 -1.74 -14.23
CA TRP A 265 -5.17 -2.42 -15.22
C TRP A 265 -6.00 -3.43 -16.02
N ASP A 266 -5.91 -3.40 -17.35
CA ASP A 266 -6.48 -4.43 -18.22
C ASP A 266 -5.45 -5.51 -18.53
N LEU A 267 -5.29 -6.45 -17.59
CA LEU A 267 -4.36 -7.57 -17.70
C LEU A 267 -5.02 -8.82 -18.32
N GLY A 268 -5.92 -8.64 -19.29
CA GLY A 268 -6.45 -9.75 -20.07
C GLY A 268 -5.38 -10.43 -20.95
N ASP A 269 -5.58 -11.70 -21.28
CA ASP A 269 -4.75 -12.42 -22.26
C ASP A 269 -5.62 -12.92 -23.44
N PRO A 270 -5.56 -12.24 -24.61
CA PRO A 270 -6.31 -12.66 -25.79
C PRO A 270 -5.90 -14.04 -26.33
N SER A 271 -4.69 -14.50 -26.00
CA SER A 271 -4.15 -15.79 -26.44
C SER A 271 -4.35 -16.91 -25.43
N GLY A 272 -4.89 -16.58 -24.24
CA GLY A 272 -5.06 -17.49 -23.13
C GLY A 272 -6.12 -18.57 -23.36
N GLN A 273 -6.37 -19.35 -22.32
CA GLN A 273 -7.34 -20.45 -22.33
C GLN A 273 -8.39 -20.26 -21.25
N MET A 274 -9.58 -20.83 -21.45
CA MET A 274 -10.59 -20.92 -20.40
C MET A 274 -10.03 -21.72 -19.22
N LYS A 275 -10.15 -21.19 -18.01
CA LYS A 275 -9.84 -21.94 -16.78
C LYS A 275 -11.16 -22.44 -16.18
N PRO A 276 -11.30 -23.75 -15.90
CA PRO A 276 -12.49 -24.28 -15.25
C PRO A 276 -12.77 -23.62 -13.91
N PHE A 277 -14.04 -23.34 -13.63
CA PHE A 277 -14.48 -22.88 -12.32
C PHE A 277 -14.30 -23.98 -11.27
N ASN A 278 -13.64 -23.65 -10.16
CA ASN A 278 -13.38 -24.58 -9.05
C ASN A 278 -13.54 -23.91 -7.67
N GLN A 279 -14.16 -22.74 -7.61
CA GLN A 279 -14.46 -22.02 -6.37
C GLN A 279 -15.85 -22.40 -5.81
N SER A 280 -16.20 -21.83 -4.67
CA SER A 280 -17.57 -21.90 -4.13
C SER A 280 -18.43 -20.77 -4.70
N CYS A 281 -19.54 -21.13 -5.33
CA CYS A 281 -20.49 -20.18 -5.89
C CYS A 281 -21.54 -19.78 -4.84
N ASN A 282 -21.85 -18.49 -4.78
CA ASN A 282 -22.89 -17.92 -3.94
C ASN A 282 -24.24 -18.08 -4.65
N HIS A 283 -24.78 -19.29 -4.65
CA HIS A 283 -26.11 -19.57 -5.19
C HIS A 283 -27.17 -18.99 -4.24
N PRO A 284 -28.28 -18.40 -4.73
CA PRO A 284 -29.21 -17.70 -3.85
C PRO A 284 -29.84 -18.61 -2.79
N PHE A 285 -30.08 -18.00 -1.63
CA PHE A 285 -30.71 -18.55 -0.44
C PHE A 285 -32.20 -18.94 -0.59
N LEU A 286 -32.78 -18.87 -1.80
CA LEU A 286 -34.23 -18.88 -2.04
C LEU A 286 -34.77 -19.95 -3.01
N ASP A 287 -34.04 -21.03 -3.30
CA ASP A 287 -34.49 -22.09 -4.24
C ASP A 287 -34.92 -21.57 -5.64
N LEU A 288 -34.49 -20.36 -6.01
CA LEU A 288 -34.73 -19.78 -7.33
C LEU A 288 -33.66 -20.27 -8.31
N PRO A 289 -34.00 -20.56 -9.58
CA PRO A 289 -33.03 -20.95 -10.60
C PRO A 289 -32.29 -19.70 -11.09
N VAL A 290 -31.29 -19.25 -10.35
CA VAL A 290 -30.54 -18.03 -10.69
C VAL A 290 -29.05 -18.30 -10.67
N GLY A 291 -28.43 -18.17 -11.85
CA GLY A 291 -26.98 -18.04 -12.08
C GLY A 291 -26.13 -19.24 -11.68
N VAL A 292 -25.37 -19.80 -12.63
CA VAL A 292 -24.22 -20.67 -12.31
C VAL A 292 -22.96 -19.83 -12.48
N CYS A 293 -22.04 -19.88 -11.51
CA CYS A 293 -20.73 -19.30 -11.71
C CYS A 293 -20.05 -20.00 -12.90
N GLU A 294 -19.56 -19.20 -13.83
CA GLU A 294 -18.98 -19.63 -15.09
C GLU A 294 -17.47 -19.90 -15.00
N ASP A 295 -16.96 -20.66 -15.96
CA ASP A 295 -15.52 -20.80 -16.19
C ASP A 295 -14.86 -19.44 -16.47
N TRP A 296 -13.60 -19.31 -16.07
CA TRP A 296 -12.87 -18.06 -16.16
C TRP A 296 -12.33 -17.82 -17.57
N HIS A 297 -12.83 -16.76 -18.20
CA HIS A 297 -12.31 -16.28 -19.47
C HIS A 297 -10.93 -15.61 -19.28
N PRO A 298 -9.95 -15.80 -20.18
CA PRO A 298 -8.62 -15.18 -20.04
C PRO A 298 -8.66 -13.65 -20.26
N MET A 299 -9.64 -13.16 -21.01
CA MET A 299 -10.01 -11.74 -21.04
C MET A 299 -10.88 -11.40 -19.83
N LYS A 300 -10.55 -10.30 -19.14
CA LYS A 300 -11.19 -9.89 -17.88
C LYS A 300 -11.49 -8.39 -17.78
N GLY A 301 -10.86 -7.58 -18.62
CA GLY A 301 -10.99 -6.13 -18.63
C GLY A 301 -10.23 -5.45 -17.50
N PRO A 302 -10.40 -4.12 -17.38
CA PRO A 302 -9.80 -3.33 -16.32
C PRO A 302 -10.23 -3.79 -14.92
N MET A 303 -9.25 -3.93 -14.04
CA MET A 303 -9.45 -4.19 -12.63
C MET A 303 -8.54 -3.30 -11.80
N THR A 304 -9.09 -2.69 -10.74
CA THR A 304 -8.33 -1.87 -9.80
C THR A 304 -7.37 -2.71 -8.98
N THR A 305 -6.18 -2.20 -8.71
CA THR A 305 -5.20 -2.89 -7.86
C THR A 305 -5.75 -3.04 -6.44
N GLN A 306 -5.79 -4.28 -5.93
CA GLN A 306 -6.17 -4.56 -4.54
C GLN A 306 -4.96 -4.44 -3.60
N THR A 307 -5.20 -4.04 -2.36
CA THR A 307 -4.17 -4.02 -1.31
C THR A 307 -3.71 -5.44 -0.96
N LEU A 308 -2.42 -5.61 -0.69
CA LEU A 308 -1.87 -6.85 -0.12
C LEU A 308 -1.93 -6.86 1.42
N GLN A 309 -2.34 -5.75 2.04
CA GLN A 309 -2.48 -5.69 3.48
C GLN A 309 -3.54 -6.67 3.97
N HIS A 310 -3.15 -7.53 4.90
CA HIS A 310 -3.97 -8.56 5.50
C HIS A 310 -4.73 -9.40 4.45
N ILE A 311 -4.07 -9.68 3.32
CA ILE A 311 -4.67 -10.42 2.21
C ILE A 311 -4.73 -11.92 2.48
N ILE A 312 -3.74 -12.49 3.18
CA ILE A 312 -3.71 -13.92 3.52
C ILE A 312 -4.91 -14.26 4.40
N GLY A 313 -5.57 -15.38 4.11
CA GLY A 313 -6.81 -15.77 4.75
C GLY A 313 -8.06 -15.13 4.12
N THR A 314 -7.91 -14.32 3.07
CA THR A 314 -9.05 -13.77 2.31
C THR A 314 -9.31 -14.50 1.01
N GLU A 315 -8.69 -15.65 0.75
CA GLU A 315 -8.80 -16.43 -0.48
C GLU A 315 -10.27 -16.73 -0.87
N PRO A 316 -10.57 -16.96 -2.17
CA PRO A 316 -9.67 -16.87 -3.31
C PRO A 316 -9.27 -15.42 -3.63
N PHE A 317 -8.23 -15.20 -4.41
CA PHE A 317 -7.69 -13.89 -4.76
C PHE A 317 -8.10 -13.42 -6.16
N HIS A 318 -7.71 -12.19 -6.51
CA HIS A 318 -8.29 -11.34 -7.56
C HIS A 318 -9.75 -10.95 -7.31
N TRP A 319 -10.23 -9.94 -8.05
CA TRP A 319 -11.63 -9.53 -8.02
C TRP A 319 -12.56 -10.66 -8.44
N ARG A 320 -12.15 -11.50 -9.39
CA ARG A 320 -12.95 -12.65 -9.84
C ARG A 320 -12.91 -13.82 -8.88
N GLY A 321 -11.88 -13.92 -8.02
CA GLY A 321 -11.62 -15.14 -7.26
C GLY A 321 -11.03 -16.27 -8.12
N ASP A 322 -10.45 -15.95 -9.28
CA ASP A 322 -9.88 -16.92 -10.22
C ASP A 322 -8.48 -17.42 -9.80
N ARG A 323 -7.99 -17.03 -8.63
CA ARG A 323 -6.74 -17.50 -8.02
C ARG A 323 -7.05 -18.11 -6.66
N GLU A 324 -6.79 -19.39 -6.49
CA GLU A 324 -7.22 -20.16 -5.32
C GLU A 324 -6.49 -19.74 -4.04
N ASN A 325 -5.23 -19.35 -4.17
CA ASN A 325 -4.32 -18.94 -3.12
C ASN A 325 -3.12 -18.21 -3.74
N LEU A 326 -2.10 -17.89 -2.93
CA LEU A 326 -0.93 -17.17 -3.44
C LEU A 326 -0.12 -18.00 -4.45
N ALA A 327 -0.02 -19.32 -4.28
CA ALA A 327 0.69 -20.19 -5.22
C ALA A 327 0.11 -20.11 -6.65
N ALA A 328 -1.19 -19.84 -6.79
CA ALA A 328 -1.83 -19.64 -8.10
C ALA A 328 -1.30 -18.40 -8.87
N PHE A 329 -0.53 -17.52 -8.24
CA PHE A 329 0.15 -16.38 -8.88
C PHE A 329 1.54 -16.70 -9.40
N ASN A 330 2.08 -17.90 -9.17
CA ASN A 330 3.47 -18.20 -9.52
C ASN A 330 3.76 -17.98 -11.02
N GLY A 331 2.82 -18.35 -11.89
CA GLY A 331 2.91 -18.10 -13.33
C GLY A 331 3.04 -16.62 -13.71
N ALA A 332 2.56 -15.68 -12.87
CA ALA A 332 2.68 -14.24 -13.13
C ALA A 332 4.13 -13.74 -13.05
N PHE A 333 5.01 -14.42 -12.33
CA PHE A 333 6.45 -14.13 -12.38
C PHE A 333 7.00 -14.32 -13.79
N VAL A 334 6.47 -15.26 -14.56
CA VAL A 334 6.85 -15.50 -15.95
C VAL A 334 6.05 -14.63 -16.91
N SER A 335 4.71 -14.66 -16.82
CA SER A 335 3.83 -14.06 -17.82
C SER A 335 3.70 -12.54 -17.71
N LEU A 336 3.81 -11.99 -16.49
CA LEU A 336 3.70 -10.55 -16.24
C LEU A 336 5.05 -9.91 -15.90
N LEU A 337 5.87 -10.52 -15.06
CA LEU A 337 7.19 -9.96 -14.71
C LEU A 337 8.30 -10.39 -15.69
N GLY A 338 8.02 -11.35 -16.57
CA GLY A 338 8.96 -11.76 -17.61
C GLY A 338 10.11 -12.61 -17.11
N ARG A 339 10.07 -13.25 -15.93
CA ARG A 339 11.12 -14.19 -15.51
C ARG A 339 11.21 -15.40 -16.42
N GLU A 340 12.39 -16.02 -16.47
CA GLU A 340 12.61 -17.26 -17.21
C GLU A 340 11.73 -18.39 -16.72
N GLU A 341 11.72 -18.58 -15.41
CA GLU A 341 11.01 -19.64 -14.72
C GLU A 341 10.21 -19.06 -13.55
N GLU A 342 9.19 -19.82 -13.17
CA GLU A 342 8.43 -19.61 -11.94
C GLU A 342 9.35 -19.68 -10.71
N LEU A 343 8.86 -19.19 -9.58
CA LEU A 343 9.50 -19.43 -8.29
C LEU A 343 9.33 -20.89 -7.88
N SER A 344 10.25 -21.41 -7.08
CA SER A 344 10.07 -22.69 -6.41
C SER A 344 8.98 -22.62 -5.33
N ASP A 345 8.47 -23.78 -4.92
CA ASP A 345 7.45 -23.86 -3.86
C ASP A 345 7.93 -23.26 -2.53
N ASP A 346 9.22 -23.38 -2.20
CA ASP A 346 9.81 -22.80 -0.98
C ASP A 346 9.83 -21.27 -1.04
N GLU A 347 10.16 -20.71 -2.22
CA GLU A 347 10.15 -19.26 -2.44
C GLU A 347 8.73 -18.70 -2.38
N MET A 348 7.74 -19.38 -2.97
CA MET A 348 6.34 -18.98 -2.87
C MET A 348 5.82 -19.05 -1.41
N ARG A 349 6.22 -20.07 -0.64
CA ARG A 349 5.90 -20.14 0.80
C ARG A 349 6.54 -19.00 1.60
N ALA A 350 7.79 -18.65 1.28
CA ALA A 350 8.46 -17.51 1.93
C ALA A 350 7.73 -16.20 1.60
N PHE A 351 7.31 -16.02 0.34
CA PHE A 351 6.52 -14.86 -0.07
C PHE A 351 5.18 -14.79 0.66
N GLU A 352 4.46 -15.91 0.77
CA GLU A 352 3.20 -16.00 1.53
C GLU A 352 3.38 -15.64 3.00
N ALA A 353 4.40 -16.21 3.65
CA ALA A 353 4.72 -15.91 5.04
C ALA A 353 5.02 -14.42 5.26
N PHE A 354 5.69 -13.76 4.30
CA PHE A 354 5.90 -12.32 4.36
C PHE A 354 4.59 -11.53 4.20
N LEU A 355 3.73 -11.87 3.22
CA LEU A 355 2.45 -11.20 3.04
C LEU A 355 1.54 -11.36 4.26
N ASP A 356 1.62 -12.50 4.96
CA ASP A 356 0.95 -12.70 6.24
C ASP A 356 1.54 -11.85 7.38
N THR A 357 2.59 -11.06 7.17
CA THR A 357 3.02 -10.04 8.15
C THR A 357 2.50 -8.64 7.84
N VAL A 358 1.98 -8.42 6.62
CA VAL A 358 1.50 -7.10 6.18
C VAL A 358 0.11 -6.88 6.77
N ARG A 359 -0.05 -5.83 7.58
CA ARG A 359 -1.29 -5.50 8.30
C ARG A 359 -1.80 -4.12 7.89
N PHE A 360 -3.09 -3.90 8.07
CA PHE A 360 -3.67 -2.57 7.94
C PHE A 360 -3.28 -1.68 9.13
N PRO A 361 -3.23 -0.35 8.96
CA PRO A 361 -3.20 0.57 10.10
C PRO A 361 -4.53 0.50 10.88
N PRO A 362 -4.58 1.05 12.11
CA PRO A 362 -5.83 1.20 12.85
C PRO A 362 -6.83 2.06 12.07
N ASN A 363 -8.12 1.72 12.16
CA ASN A 363 -9.19 2.53 11.54
C ASN A 363 -9.37 3.86 12.32
N PRO A 364 -9.26 5.04 11.66
CA PRO A 364 -9.42 6.35 12.31
C PRO A 364 -10.88 6.72 12.65
N ASN A 365 -11.87 5.97 12.14
CA ASN A 365 -13.30 6.21 12.31
C ASN A 365 -13.90 5.50 13.53
N THR A 366 -13.07 4.97 14.43
CA THR A 366 -13.44 4.38 15.71
C THR A 366 -12.78 5.12 16.87
N HIS A 367 -13.36 5.05 18.06
CA HIS A 367 -12.71 5.52 19.28
C HIS A 367 -11.52 4.62 19.65
N LEU A 368 -10.58 5.13 20.45
CA LEU A 368 -9.41 4.35 20.86
C LEU A 368 -9.78 3.09 21.65
N ASP A 369 -10.93 3.07 22.32
CA ASP A 369 -11.45 1.89 23.02
C ASP A 369 -12.08 0.85 22.07
N GLY A 370 -12.05 1.08 20.75
CA GLY A 370 -12.62 0.22 19.72
C GLY A 370 -14.12 0.45 19.49
N SER A 371 -14.78 1.33 20.26
CA SER A 371 -16.20 1.62 20.08
C SER A 371 -16.46 2.48 18.84
N LEU A 372 -17.65 2.31 18.25
CA LEU A 372 -18.10 3.13 17.12
C LEU A 372 -18.35 4.57 17.57
N LYS A 373 -17.92 5.54 16.75
CA LYS A 373 -18.34 6.94 16.91
C LYS A 373 -19.86 7.04 16.79
N GLN A 374 -20.47 7.98 17.52
CA GLN A 374 -21.91 8.23 17.44
C GLN A 374 -22.34 8.69 16.04
N TRP A 375 -21.50 9.53 15.42
CA TRP A 375 -21.73 10.16 14.13
C TRP A 375 -20.38 10.43 13.44
N LEU A 376 -20.30 10.21 12.13
CA LEU A 376 -19.19 10.68 11.30
C LEU A 376 -19.62 12.00 10.66
N SER A 377 -18.90 13.09 10.95
CA SER A 377 -19.09 14.42 10.34
C SER A 377 -17.90 15.34 10.63
N ASP A 378 -16.71 14.76 10.82
CA ASP A 378 -15.53 15.48 11.33
C ASP A 378 -14.74 16.21 10.23
N GLY A 379 -15.29 16.27 9.00
CA GLY A 379 -14.63 16.88 7.84
C GLY A 379 -13.51 16.04 7.25
N SER A 380 -13.13 14.92 7.88
CA SER A 380 -12.13 13.99 7.36
C SER A 380 -12.72 12.90 6.47
N THR A 381 -14.04 12.67 6.57
CA THR A 381 -14.79 11.75 5.71
C THR A 381 -15.98 12.49 5.07
N PRO A 382 -16.27 12.28 3.77
CA PRO A 382 -17.34 12.98 3.07
C PRO A 382 -18.72 12.35 3.34
N ILE A 383 -18.95 11.83 4.54
CA ILE A 383 -20.19 11.14 4.91
C ILE A 383 -20.73 11.67 6.24
N GLU A 384 -22.05 11.88 6.28
CA GLU A 384 -22.80 12.28 7.47
C GLU A 384 -23.78 11.18 7.88
N GLY A 385 -23.36 10.31 8.79
CA GLY A 385 -24.17 9.18 9.22
C GLY A 385 -23.76 8.58 10.56
N SER A 386 -24.66 7.76 11.12
CA SER A 386 -24.45 7.04 12.37
C SER A 386 -23.96 5.61 12.11
N PRO A 387 -22.70 5.28 12.43
CA PRO A 387 -22.18 3.91 12.31
C PRO A 387 -23.00 2.88 13.09
N ALA A 388 -23.55 3.25 14.24
CA ALA A 388 -24.38 2.34 15.05
C ALA A 388 -25.70 1.96 14.35
N ASN A 389 -26.38 2.94 13.72
CA ASN A 389 -27.55 2.66 12.90
C ASN A 389 -27.18 1.88 11.65
N GLY A 390 -26.07 2.24 11.01
CA GLY A 390 -25.54 1.55 9.84
C GLY A 390 -25.31 0.07 10.10
N ARG A 391 -24.66 -0.24 11.22
CA ARG A 391 -24.46 -1.62 11.68
C ARG A 391 -25.80 -2.35 11.80
N ARG A 392 -26.79 -1.76 12.47
CA ARG A 392 -28.12 -2.38 12.59
C ARG A 392 -28.73 -2.66 11.22
N LEU A 393 -28.69 -1.70 10.30
CA LEU A 393 -29.24 -1.87 8.94
C LEU A 393 -28.50 -2.96 8.17
N PHE A 394 -27.16 -2.97 8.23
CA PHE A 394 -26.30 -3.95 7.58
C PHE A 394 -26.70 -5.41 7.89
N PHE A 395 -27.07 -5.69 9.14
CA PHE A 395 -27.41 -7.04 9.62
C PHE A 395 -28.90 -7.40 9.56
N THR A 396 -29.79 -6.41 9.42
CA THR A 396 -31.24 -6.64 9.58
C THR A 396 -32.06 -6.28 8.36
N LYS A 397 -31.55 -5.41 7.48
CA LYS A 397 -32.32 -4.85 6.37
C LYS A 397 -31.98 -5.58 5.06
N GLY A 398 -32.99 -6.12 4.40
CA GLY A 398 -32.87 -6.58 3.02
C GLY A 398 -32.75 -5.36 2.12
N ILE A 399 -31.58 -5.18 1.50
CA ILE A 399 -31.26 -4.00 0.68
C ILE A 399 -30.93 -4.35 -0.77
N ASP A 400 -30.68 -5.61 -1.08
CA ASP A 400 -30.48 -6.07 -2.45
C ASP A 400 -31.73 -6.85 -2.88
N LEU A 401 -32.40 -6.33 -3.91
CA LEU A 401 -33.76 -6.69 -4.31
C LEU A 401 -34.80 -6.61 -3.17
N GLY A 402 -34.46 -5.93 -2.05
CA GLY A 402 -35.27 -5.88 -0.83
C GLY A 402 -35.30 -7.20 -0.03
N LEU A 403 -34.51 -8.19 -0.43
CA LEU A 403 -34.56 -9.56 0.10
C LEU A 403 -33.26 -9.99 0.76
N VAL A 404 -32.11 -9.56 0.23
CA VAL A 404 -30.78 -9.97 0.69
C VAL A 404 -30.17 -8.88 1.56
N ARG A 405 -29.59 -9.28 2.70
CA ARG A 405 -28.90 -8.38 3.64
C ARG A 405 -27.43 -8.31 3.27
N CYS A 406 -26.76 -7.22 3.67
CA CYS A 406 -25.34 -7.04 3.39
C CYS A 406 -24.50 -8.22 3.91
N ASN A 407 -24.80 -8.65 5.14
CA ASN A 407 -24.06 -9.70 5.83
C ASN A 407 -24.33 -11.13 5.33
N ASP A 408 -25.25 -11.31 4.36
CA ASP A 408 -25.44 -12.62 3.71
C ASP A 408 -24.28 -12.93 2.74
N CYS A 409 -23.63 -11.88 2.21
CA CYS A 409 -22.44 -11.97 1.37
C CYS A 409 -21.17 -11.49 2.10
N HIS A 410 -21.26 -10.34 2.74
CA HIS A 410 -20.17 -9.77 3.50
C HIS A 410 -20.18 -10.34 4.93
N ASP A 411 -19.70 -11.57 5.07
CA ASP A 411 -19.68 -12.25 6.37
C ASP A 411 -18.75 -11.50 7.35
N VAL A 412 -19.29 -11.21 8.53
CA VAL A 412 -18.67 -10.37 9.55
C VAL A 412 -19.06 -10.86 10.96
N PRO A 413 -18.87 -12.14 11.31
CA PRO A 413 -19.07 -12.55 12.69
C PRO A 413 -18.02 -11.79 13.51
N GLU A 414 -18.45 -10.75 14.22
CA GLU A 414 -17.63 -9.94 15.12
C GLU A 414 -16.48 -9.15 14.45
N MET A 415 -16.68 -8.65 13.22
CA MET A 415 -15.80 -7.71 12.47
C MET A 415 -14.55 -8.28 11.77
N GLY A 416 -14.61 -9.49 11.22
CA GLY A 416 -13.55 -10.01 10.33
C GLY A 416 -13.42 -9.29 8.97
N ALA A 417 -12.84 -9.96 7.97
CA ALA A 417 -12.48 -9.38 6.66
C ALA A 417 -13.64 -8.79 5.84
N GLY A 418 -14.89 -9.13 6.15
CA GLY A 418 -16.06 -8.64 5.43
C GLY A 418 -16.28 -9.32 4.07
N THR A 419 -15.87 -10.58 3.95
CA THR A 419 -16.08 -11.43 2.78
C THR A 419 -16.47 -12.84 3.24
N ASN A 420 -17.39 -13.49 2.53
CA ASN A 420 -17.72 -14.90 2.73
C ASN A 420 -16.88 -15.85 1.85
N HIS A 421 -15.87 -15.33 1.13
CA HIS A 421 -14.98 -16.08 0.25
C HIS A 421 -15.63 -16.70 -1.00
N LYS A 422 -16.91 -16.42 -1.26
CA LYS A 422 -17.65 -17.01 -2.38
C LYS A 422 -17.66 -16.09 -3.60
N ILE A 423 -17.94 -16.69 -4.75
CA ILE A 423 -18.14 -16.01 -6.01
C ILE A 423 -19.61 -15.71 -6.19
N THR A 424 -19.97 -14.45 -6.40
CA THR A 424 -21.33 -14.07 -6.73
C THR A 424 -21.55 -14.22 -8.24
N PRO A 425 -22.54 -15.04 -8.67
CA PRO A 425 -22.92 -15.13 -10.08
C PRO A 425 -23.18 -13.76 -10.68
N ARG A 426 -22.72 -13.53 -11.90
CA ARG A 426 -22.92 -12.26 -12.61
C ARG A 426 -24.40 -11.86 -12.70
N GLU A 427 -25.33 -12.82 -12.77
CA GLU A 427 -26.77 -12.54 -12.85
C GLU A 427 -27.32 -11.87 -11.58
N LEU A 428 -26.61 -11.98 -10.45
CA LEU A 428 -26.93 -11.31 -9.19
C LEU A 428 -26.17 -9.99 -9.02
N LEU A 429 -25.20 -9.70 -9.91
CA LEU A 429 -24.41 -8.49 -9.84
C LEU A 429 -25.10 -7.34 -10.56
N ILE A 430 -24.84 -6.16 -10.03
CA ILE A 430 -25.19 -4.86 -10.59
C ILE A 430 -24.68 -4.68 -12.02
N ASN A 431 -23.46 -5.17 -12.27
CA ASN A 431 -22.85 -5.14 -13.58
C ASN A 431 -22.66 -6.59 -14.06
N PRO A 432 -23.68 -7.19 -14.71
CA PRO A 432 -23.76 -8.64 -14.93
C PRO A 432 -22.87 -9.12 -16.09
N HIS A 433 -21.63 -8.66 -16.12
CA HIS A 433 -20.67 -8.98 -17.17
C HIS A 433 -19.89 -10.25 -16.88
N GLN A 434 -19.48 -10.42 -15.62
CA GLN A 434 -18.67 -11.55 -15.17
C GLN A 434 -18.91 -11.79 -13.68
N SER A 435 -18.79 -13.05 -13.26
CA SER A 435 -18.89 -13.42 -11.85
C SER A 435 -17.71 -12.86 -11.06
N ILE A 436 -17.99 -12.34 -9.86
CA ILE A 436 -17.03 -11.60 -9.03
C ILE A 436 -17.05 -12.18 -7.62
N LYS A 437 -15.88 -12.33 -7.02
CA LYS A 437 -15.74 -12.70 -5.61
C LYS A 437 -16.30 -11.58 -4.75
N VAL A 438 -17.06 -11.93 -3.71
CA VAL A 438 -17.43 -10.97 -2.67
C VAL A 438 -16.15 -10.36 -2.08
N PRO A 439 -15.86 -9.07 -2.31
CA PRO A 439 -14.59 -8.49 -1.88
C PRO A 439 -14.59 -8.27 -0.36
N GLN A 440 -13.40 -8.24 0.23
CA GLN A 440 -13.24 -7.65 1.57
C GLN A 440 -13.64 -6.17 1.52
N ILE A 441 -14.21 -5.67 2.62
CA ILE A 441 -14.67 -4.28 2.74
C ILE A 441 -13.93 -3.49 3.83
N ARG A 442 -12.78 -4.02 4.28
CA ARG A 442 -11.83 -3.28 5.09
C ARG A 442 -11.27 -2.10 4.29
N ASP A 443 -10.96 -1.01 5.00
CA ASP A 443 -10.27 0.15 4.42
C ASP A 443 -11.05 0.91 3.31
N MET A 444 -12.38 0.75 3.25
CA MET A 444 -13.18 1.51 2.29
C MET A 444 -13.17 3.03 2.54
N PHE A 445 -12.75 3.46 3.73
CA PHE A 445 -12.61 4.89 4.04
C PHE A 445 -11.43 5.55 3.31
N GLU A 446 -10.42 4.78 2.87
CA GLU A 446 -9.32 5.30 2.04
C GLU A 446 -9.73 5.49 0.57
N LYS A 447 -10.82 4.86 0.12
CA LYS A 447 -11.31 4.93 -1.28
C LYS A 447 -12.33 6.05 -1.50
N THR A 448 -12.01 7.28 -1.09
CA THR A 448 -12.87 8.46 -1.27
C THR A 448 -12.18 9.51 -2.13
N GLY A 449 -12.90 10.47 -2.71
CA GLY A 449 -12.29 11.58 -3.48
C GLY A 449 -12.45 11.51 -5.01
N PHE A 450 -13.26 10.58 -5.50
CA PHE A 450 -13.79 10.58 -6.87
C PHE A 450 -15.31 10.83 -6.85
N SER A 451 -15.78 11.73 -7.71
CA SER A 451 -17.18 12.05 -7.98
C SER A 451 -17.34 12.44 -9.45
N ARG A 452 -18.29 11.81 -10.14
CA ARG A 452 -18.65 12.16 -11.52
C ARG A 452 -19.40 13.50 -11.61
N GLU A 453 -19.93 13.99 -10.49
CA GLU A 453 -20.56 15.31 -10.41
C GLU A 453 -19.52 16.42 -10.26
N SER A 454 -18.32 16.09 -9.78
CA SER A 454 -17.20 17.03 -9.73
C SER A 454 -16.48 17.10 -11.07
N ARG A 455 -16.10 18.32 -11.47
CA ARG A 455 -15.21 18.51 -12.63
C ARG A 455 -13.73 18.27 -12.29
N SER A 456 -13.38 18.15 -11.02
CA SER A 456 -12.01 18.00 -10.54
C SER A 456 -11.97 17.01 -9.38
N ASN A 457 -11.15 15.96 -9.51
CA ASN A 457 -11.11 14.84 -8.58
C ASN A 457 -9.69 14.56 -8.12
N ASN A 458 -9.55 13.98 -6.91
CA ASN A 458 -8.24 13.52 -6.43
C ASN A 458 -7.86 12.18 -7.07
N PHE A 459 -8.86 11.37 -7.42
CA PHE A 459 -8.68 10.05 -8.02
C PHE A 459 -9.49 9.90 -9.31
N GLY A 460 -8.98 9.09 -10.25
CA GLY A 460 -9.65 8.76 -11.51
C GLY A 460 -10.45 7.45 -11.48
N PHE A 461 -10.25 6.62 -10.44
CA PHE A 461 -10.90 5.33 -10.26
C PHE A 461 -11.54 5.26 -8.87
N GLY A 462 -12.80 4.84 -8.80
CA GLY A 462 -13.57 4.71 -7.56
C GLY A 462 -13.74 3.27 -7.08
N HIS A 463 -14.98 2.97 -6.72
CA HIS A 463 -15.49 1.68 -6.27
C HIS A 463 -15.87 0.77 -7.45
N ASN A 464 -16.29 -0.45 -7.11
CA ASN A 464 -16.44 -1.61 -8.00
C ASN A 464 -15.08 -2.17 -8.46
N HIS A 465 -15.08 -3.38 -9.03
CA HIS A 465 -13.84 -4.04 -9.43
C HIS A 465 -13.04 -3.25 -10.47
N ASP A 466 -13.71 -2.51 -11.36
CA ASP A 466 -13.12 -1.73 -12.44
C ASP A 466 -12.98 -0.24 -12.13
N GLY A 467 -13.34 0.20 -10.92
CA GLY A 467 -13.23 1.59 -10.50
C GLY A 467 -14.26 2.53 -11.13
N THR A 468 -15.30 2.01 -11.79
CA THR A 468 -16.26 2.87 -12.50
C THR A 468 -17.24 3.60 -11.59
N VAL A 469 -17.52 3.09 -10.39
CA VAL A 469 -18.51 3.69 -9.49
C VAL A 469 -17.81 4.73 -8.62
N ASP A 470 -18.17 6.00 -8.73
CA ASP A 470 -17.43 7.08 -8.08
C ASP A 470 -17.44 7.05 -6.55
N GLY A 471 -18.59 6.81 -5.93
CA GLY A 471 -18.73 6.74 -4.47
C GLY A 471 -19.77 5.74 -3.99
N LEU A 472 -19.69 5.33 -2.72
CA LEU A 472 -20.65 4.38 -2.14
C LEU A 472 -22.09 4.92 -2.08
N VAL A 473 -22.29 6.24 -2.01
CA VAL A 473 -23.64 6.83 -2.11
C VAL A 473 -24.25 6.48 -3.47
N ASN A 474 -23.53 6.75 -4.56
CA ASN A 474 -23.99 6.43 -5.91
C ASN A 474 -24.07 4.92 -6.17
N PHE A 475 -23.16 4.14 -5.58
CA PHE A 475 -23.24 2.68 -5.59
C PHE A 475 -24.60 2.19 -5.06
N PHE A 476 -25.07 2.72 -3.93
CA PHE A 476 -26.35 2.33 -3.36
C PHE A 476 -27.57 2.87 -4.14
N HIS A 477 -27.41 3.85 -5.01
CA HIS A 477 -28.48 4.33 -5.90
C HIS A 477 -28.69 3.49 -7.15
N ILE A 478 -27.85 2.48 -7.37
CA ILE A 478 -27.99 1.56 -8.49
C ILE A 478 -29.30 0.76 -8.35
N PRO A 479 -30.05 0.52 -9.45
CA PRO A 479 -31.40 -0.06 -9.41
C PRO A 479 -31.60 -1.36 -8.63
N ASN A 480 -30.56 -2.19 -8.45
CA ASN A 480 -30.65 -3.45 -7.70
C ASN A 480 -30.76 -3.21 -6.18
N PHE A 481 -30.20 -2.10 -5.67
CA PHE A 481 -30.26 -1.74 -4.26
C PHE A 481 -31.61 -1.09 -3.92
N THR A 482 -32.55 -1.93 -3.52
CA THR A 482 -33.94 -1.57 -3.18
C THR A 482 -34.24 -1.85 -1.70
N GLY A 483 -35.40 -1.48 -1.19
CA GLY A 483 -35.76 -1.71 0.22
C GLY A 483 -35.36 -0.59 1.18
N PHE A 484 -34.58 0.40 0.73
CA PHE A 484 -34.41 1.68 1.43
C PHE A 484 -35.75 2.43 1.53
N SER A 485 -35.90 3.21 2.61
CA SER A 485 -37.07 4.08 2.79
C SER A 485 -37.13 5.16 1.70
N GLU A 486 -38.30 5.77 1.45
CA GLU A 486 -38.42 6.86 0.47
C GLU A 486 -37.87 8.19 1.02
N GLY A 487 -37.39 9.05 0.11
CA GLY A 487 -36.92 10.40 0.43
C GLY A 487 -35.69 10.44 1.34
N GLU A 488 -35.56 11.52 2.11
CA GLU A 488 -34.39 11.78 2.96
C GLU A 488 -34.11 10.67 4.00
N GLN A 489 -35.14 9.94 4.41
CA GLN A 489 -34.95 8.81 5.31
C GLN A 489 -34.14 7.69 4.65
N GLY A 490 -34.42 7.39 3.37
CA GLY A 490 -33.63 6.43 2.60
C GLY A 490 -32.19 6.89 2.42
N GLU A 491 -32.00 8.18 2.14
CA GLU A 491 -30.67 8.78 2.03
C GLU A 491 -29.87 8.67 3.32
N GLN A 492 -30.50 8.95 4.47
CA GLN A 492 -29.85 8.77 5.76
C GLN A 492 -29.52 7.29 6.03
N GLU A 493 -30.40 6.34 5.66
CA GLU A 493 -30.11 4.91 5.80
C GLU A 493 -28.87 4.50 4.98
N ARG A 494 -28.72 5.04 3.76
CA ARG A 494 -27.51 4.81 2.93
C ARG A 494 -26.27 5.38 3.61
N ARG A 495 -26.33 6.63 4.07
CA ARG A 495 -25.21 7.29 4.76
C ARG A 495 -24.83 6.58 6.05
N ASP A 496 -25.81 6.08 6.82
CA ASP A 496 -25.59 5.30 8.02
C ASP A 496 -24.83 3.99 7.70
N ILE A 497 -25.26 3.24 6.68
CA ILE A 497 -24.55 2.01 6.23
C ILE A 497 -23.12 2.33 5.81
N ILE A 498 -22.91 3.38 5.01
CA ILE A 498 -21.57 3.83 4.59
C ILE A 498 -20.71 4.18 5.82
N ALA A 499 -21.27 4.92 6.77
CA ALA A 499 -20.57 5.29 8.00
C ALA A 499 -20.13 4.05 8.80
N PHE A 500 -20.96 3.00 8.84
CA PHE A 500 -20.55 1.73 9.44
C PHE A 500 -19.42 1.06 8.67
N VAL A 501 -19.52 0.95 7.34
CA VAL A 501 -18.48 0.36 6.48
C VAL A 501 -17.14 1.09 6.65
N PHE A 502 -17.16 2.42 6.74
CA PHE A 502 -15.97 3.24 7.00
C PHE A 502 -15.39 3.08 8.41
N SER A 503 -16.18 2.62 9.37
CA SER A 503 -15.76 2.32 10.75
C SER A 503 -15.46 0.85 11.00
N MET A 504 -15.47 -0.02 9.98
CA MET A 504 -15.19 -1.45 10.16
C MET A 504 -13.76 -1.69 10.63
N SER A 505 -13.58 -2.70 11.49
CA SER A 505 -12.28 -3.15 11.95
C SER A 505 -11.34 -3.41 10.78
N THR A 506 -10.08 -3.01 10.94
CA THR A 506 -8.98 -3.37 10.04
C THR A 506 -8.16 -4.54 10.58
N ASP A 507 -8.65 -5.20 11.64
CA ASP A 507 -7.97 -6.19 12.50
C ASP A 507 -6.76 -5.65 13.27
N THR A 508 -6.46 -4.36 13.10
CA THR A 508 -5.58 -3.59 13.96
C THR A 508 -6.43 -2.75 14.89
N HIS A 509 -6.33 -3.01 16.20
CA HIS A 509 -7.10 -2.28 17.20
C HIS A 509 -6.86 -0.77 17.12
N ALA A 510 -7.93 0.03 17.27
CA ALA A 510 -7.92 1.49 17.10
C ALA A 510 -6.87 2.22 17.96
N ALA A 511 -6.58 1.68 19.15
CA ALA A 511 -5.56 2.23 20.04
C ALA A 511 -4.11 2.00 19.57
N VAL A 512 -3.82 1.08 18.65
CA VAL A 512 -2.43 0.77 18.26
C VAL A 512 -1.73 2.01 17.71
N GLY A 513 -0.52 2.29 18.22
CA GLY A 513 0.23 3.51 17.92
C GLY A 513 -0.16 4.73 18.76
N ALA A 514 -1.22 4.65 19.56
CA ALA A 514 -1.54 5.70 20.52
C ALA A 514 -0.46 5.80 21.61
N GLN A 515 -0.09 7.03 21.95
CA GLN A 515 0.98 7.30 22.90
C GLN A 515 0.57 8.32 23.96
N VAL A 516 1.16 8.17 25.15
CA VAL A 516 1.18 9.19 26.21
C VAL A 516 2.62 9.31 26.69
N THR A 517 3.16 10.53 26.69
CA THR A 517 4.48 10.81 27.28
C THR A 517 4.28 11.63 28.55
N LEU A 518 4.86 11.17 29.65
CA LEU A 518 4.89 11.89 30.93
C LEU A 518 6.32 12.34 31.23
N SER A 519 6.46 13.59 31.67
CA SER A 519 7.70 14.17 32.24
C SER A 519 7.43 14.93 33.54
N ALA A 520 6.20 14.81 34.04
CA ALA A 520 5.60 15.46 35.20
C ALA A 520 4.34 14.64 35.54
N PRO A 521 3.68 14.89 36.69
CA PRO A 521 2.42 14.23 37.02
C PRO A 521 1.39 14.38 35.89
N ALA A 522 0.71 13.28 35.57
CA ALA A 522 -0.26 13.24 34.49
C ALA A 522 -1.41 14.22 34.76
N ASP A 523 -1.80 14.99 33.74
CA ASP A 523 -3.07 15.68 33.76
C ASP A 523 -4.24 14.68 33.64
N THR A 524 -5.47 15.17 33.78
CA THR A 524 -6.67 14.33 33.72
C THR A 524 -6.79 13.57 32.39
N ALA A 525 -6.50 14.22 31.26
CA ALA A 525 -6.63 13.57 29.94
C ALA A 525 -5.56 12.49 29.73
N GLN A 526 -4.34 12.74 30.21
CA GLN A 526 -3.26 11.76 30.20
C GLN A 526 -3.58 10.57 31.11
N ALA A 527 -4.09 10.82 32.32
CA ALA A 527 -4.48 9.77 33.26
C ALA A 527 -5.61 8.89 32.71
N ASP A 528 -6.67 9.49 32.14
CA ASP A 528 -7.78 8.76 31.53
C ASP A 528 -7.30 7.89 30.36
N ARG A 529 -6.40 8.42 29.53
CA ARG A 529 -5.84 7.68 28.38
C ARG A 529 -4.93 6.53 28.81
N LEU A 530 -4.14 6.74 29.86
CA LEU A 530 -3.30 5.70 30.45
C LEU A 530 -4.14 4.57 31.08
N ALA A 531 -5.23 4.90 31.78
CA ALA A 531 -6.18 3.93 32.31
C ALA A 531 -6.85 3.11 31.19
N LEU A 532 -7.20 3.76 30.06
CA LEU A 532 -7.70 3.07 28.88
C LEU A 532 -6.66 2.10 28.31
N PHE A 533 -5.40 2.52 28.15
CA PHE A 533 -4.33 1.65 27.64
C PHE A 533 -4.16 0.40 28.50
N GLN A 534 -4.15 0.57 29.81
CA GLN A 534 -4.06 -0.54 30.75
C GLN A 534 -5.26 -1.49 30.61
N THR A 535 -6.49 -0.94 30.58
CA THR A 535 -7.72 -1.73 30.45
C THR A 535 -7.72 -2.58 29.18
N LEU A 536 -7.32 -2.01 28.04
CA LEU A 536 -7.25 -2.73 26.76
C LEU A 536 -6.16 -3.82 26.79
N ALA A 537 -5.02 -3.54 27.42
CA ALA A 537 -3.95 -4.52 27.54
C ALA A 537 -4.32 -5.68 28.46
N ASP A 538 -5.02 -5.41 29.57
CA ASP A 538 -5.56 -6.43 30.49
C ASP A 538 -6.64 -7.31 29.82
N GLN A 539 -7.41 -6.75 28.88
CA GLN A 539 -8.33 -7.51 28.04
C GLN A 539 -7.64 -8.38 26.98
N GLY A 540 -6.33 -8.17 26.75
CA GLY A 540 -5.54 -8.89 25.75
C GLY A 540 -5.79 -8.47 24.30
N VAL A 541 -6.55 -7.39 24.06
CA VAL A 541 -6.86 -6.90 22.69
C VAL A 541 -5.73 -6.05 22.10
N VAL A 542 -4.79 -5.60 22.93
CA VAL A 542 -3.57 -4.88 22.53
C VAL A 542 -2.38 -5.29 23.39
N GLY A 543 -1.17 -5.01 22.91
CA GLY A 543 0.03 -4.98 23.73
C GLY A 543 0.30 -3.57 24.26
N LEU A 544 1.07 -3.44 25.33
CA LEU A 544 1.48 -2.15 25.88
C LEU A 544 2.96 -2.17 26.23
N VAL A 545 3.68 -1.13 25.83
CA VAL A 545 5.10 -0.93 26.16
C VAL A 545 5.32 0.45 26.76
N ALA A 546 6.39 0.60 27.52
CA ALA A 546 6.89 1.91 27.94
C ALA A 546 8.37 2.04 27.60
N HIS A 547 8.78 3.22 27.14
CA HIS A 547 10.18 3.54 26.84
C HIS A 547 10.54 4.90 27.39
N GLY A 548 11.78 5.07 27.85
CA GLY A 548 12.26 6.38 28.27
C GLY A 548 13.39 6.29 29.27
N ARG A 549 13.46 7.27 30.17
CA ARG A 549 14.47 7.29 31.24
C ARG A 549 13.89 6.72 32.52
N PHE A 550 14.51 5.65 33.03
CA PHE A 550 14.19 5.05 34.33
C PHE A 550 15.50 4.87 35.10
N ASP A 551 15.57 5.42 36.32
CA ASP A 551 16.79 5.51 37.14
C ASP A 551 18.01 6.12 36.41
N GLY A 552 17.75 7.08 35.51
CA GLY A 552 18.77 7.81 34.78
C GLY A 552 19.28 7.11 33.50
N GLU A 553 18.82 5.89 33.21
CA GLU A 553 19.22 5.11 32.03
C GLU A 553 18.08 5.05 31.01
N ARG A 554 18.41 4.85 29.72
CA ARG A 554 17.38 4.52 28.71
C ARG A 554 16.94 3.08 28.92
N ARG A 555 15.65 2.87 29.13
CA ARG A 555 15.07 1.56 29.46
C ARG A 555 13.83 1.28 28.61
N GLY A 556 13.60 -0.01 28.35
CA GLY A 556 12.39 -0.56 27.74
C GLY A 556 11.58 -1.43 28.71
N PHE A 557 10.27 -1.47 28.52
CA PHE A 557 9.33 -2.21 29.35
C PHE A 557 8.19 -2.80 28.52
N ALA A 558 7.80 -4.03 28.83
CA ALA A 558 6.68 -4.73 28.20
C ALA A 558 5.64 -5.15 29.25
N TYR A 559 4.38 -4.80 29.03
CA TYR A 559 3.30 -5.08 29.97
C TYR A 559 2.99 -6.58 30.03
N LEU A 560 2.87 -7.11 31.24
CA LEU A 560 2.56 -8.52 31.51
C LEU A 560 1.12 -8.75 31.97
N GLY A 561 0.38 -7.69 32.31
CA GLY A 561 -0.93 -7.76 32.97
C GLY A 561 -0.87 -7.34 34.45
N ASP A 562 -2.04 -7.07 35.03
CA ASP A 562 -2.21 -6.81 36.47
C ASP A 562 -1.33 -5.66 37.03
N GLY A 563 -1.03 -4.68 36.17
CA GLY A 563 -0.22 -3.51 36.53
C GLY A 563 1.28 -3.79 36.60
N VAL A 564 1.77 -4.89 36.02
CA VAL A 564 3.19 -5.27 36.05
C VAL A 564 3.82 -5.21 34.66
N PHE A 565 5.04 -4.71 34.59
CA PHE A 565 5.87 -4.72 33.39
C PHE A 565 7.11 -5.58 33.59
N GLN A 566 7.45 -6.37 32.57
CA GLN A 566 8.80 -6.89 32.38
C GLN A 566 9.69 -5.72 31.98
N SER A 567 10.81 -5.56 32.67
CA SER A 567 11.85 -4.63 32.24
C SER A 567 12.74 -5.28 31.17
N ASP A 568 13.48 -4.48 30.41
CA ASP A 568 14.56 -4.94 29.53
C ASP A 568 15.73 -5.66 30.24
N ARG A 569 15.63 -5.93 31.55
CA ARG A 569 16.58 -6.71 32.34
C ARG A 569 15.95 -7.96 32.94
N ALA A 570 16.66 -9.08 32.83
CA ALA A 570 16.25 -10.39 33.32
C ALA A 570 16.09 -10.37 34.84
N GLY A 571 14.95 -10.88 35.31
CA GLY A 571 14.60 -10.89 36.74
C GLY A 571 14.17 -9.55 37.31
N GLU A 572 14.06 -8.50 36.50
CA GLU A 572 13.55 -7.18 36.89
C GLU A 572 12.13 -6.98 36.35
N THR A 573 11.21 -6.67 37.26
CA THR A 573 9.85 -6.23 36.93
C THR A 573 9.56 -4.92 37.63
N VAL A 574 8.78 -4.05 36.99
CA VAL A 574 8.39 -2.75 37.54
C VAL A 574 6.87 -2.65 37.56
N THR A 575 6.32 -2.07 38.61
CA THR A 575 4.87 -1.82 38.70
C THR A 575 4.49 -0.59 37.88
N TRP A 576 3.22 -0.51 37.50
CA TRP A 576 2.62 0.66 36.87
C TRP A 576 2.93 1.95 37.64
N ASP A 577 2.66 1.94 38.95
CA ASP A 577 2.93 3.07 39.84
C ASP A 577 4.42 3.41 39.93
N GLY A 578 5.30 2.41 39.85
CA GLY A 578 6.75 2.60 39.82
C GLY A 578 7.21 3.35 38.57
N LEU A 579 6.64 3.03 37.40
CA LEU A 579 6.92 3.75 36.16
C LEU A 579 6.35 5.17 36.19
N LEU A 580 5.13 5.37 36.70
CA LEU A 580 4.55 6.71 36.87
C LEU A 580 5.43 7.59 37.77
N ALA A 581 5.82 7.08 38.94
CA ALA A 581 6.68 7.80 39.89
C ALA A 581 8.04 8.17 39.26
N SER A 582 8.62 7.30 38.43
CA SER A 582 9.86 7.58 37.71
C SER A 582 9.69 8.70 36.68
N ALA A 583 8.56 8.72 35.97
CA ALA A 583 8.23 9.77 35.01
C ALA A 583 8.10 11.15 35.67
N GLU A 584 7.46 11.19 36.84
CA GLU A 584 7.27 12.40 37.64
C GLU A 584 8.58 12.94 38.23
N ALA A 585 9.54 12.05 38.52
CA ALA A 585 10.87 12.42 39.01
C ALA A 585 11.79 13.02 37.94
N GLY A 586 11.30 13.25 36.71
CA GLY A 586 12.01 13.93 35.63
C GLY A 586 12.66 12.99 34.60
N GLY A 587 12.36 11.69 34.64
CA GLY A 587 12.74 10.74 33.60
C GLY A 587 11.60 10.55 32.59
N PRO A 588 11.57 11.27 31.45
CA PRO A 588 10.44 11.18 30.55
C PRO A 588 10.21 9.74 30.08
N LEU A 589 8.97 9.26 30.21
CA LEU A 589 8.54 7.92 29.81
C LEU A 589 7.34 8.04 28.87
N THR A 590 7.37 7.25 27.80
CA THR A 590 6.33 7.17 26.78
C THR A 590 5.70 5.78 26.81
N TRP A 591 4.41 5.72 27.15
CA TRP A 591 3.59 4.53 26.97
C TRP A 591 3.07 4.49 25.54
N THR A 592 3.22 3.33 24.89
CA THR A 592 2.76 3.10 23.51
C THR A 592 1.93 1.85 23.46
N VAL A 593 0.72 1.95 22.93
CA VAL A 593 -0.09 0.78 22.61
C VAL A 593 0.44 0.14 21.33
N THR A 594 0.58 -1.18 21.34
CA THR A 594 1.16 -1.99 20.26
C THR A 594 0.19 -3.09 19.84
N PRO A 595 0.35 -3.73 18.66
CA PRO A 595 -0.42 -4.93 18.34
C PRO A 595 -0.30 -5.99 19.44
N ALA A 596 -1.40 -6.68 19.75
CA ALA A 596 -1.39 -7.77 20.72
C ALA A 596 -0.31 -8.82 20.37
N GLY A 597 0.45 -9.25 21.38
CA GLY A 597 1.54 -10.23 21.23
C GLY A 597 2.86 -9.64 20.68
N SER A 598 2.91 -8.35 20.35
CA SER A 598 4.14 -7.71 19.87
C SER A 598 4.93 -6.96 20.95
N GLN A 599 4.37 -6.80 22.15
CA GLN A 599 4.92 -5.98 23.22
C GLN A 599 6.31 -6.44 23.71
N THR A 600 6.58 -7.75 23.74
CA THR A 600 7.92 -8.25 24.11
C THR A 600 8.95 -7.78 23.10
N ARG A 601 8.67 -7.99 21.80
CA ARG A 601 9.56 -7.55 20.72
C ARG A 601 9.75 -6.04 20.72
N LEU A 602 8.68 -5.29 20.92
CA LEU A 602 8.72 -3.84 20.81
C LEU A 602 9.24 -3.17 22.08
N GLY A 603 9.21 -3.85 23.22
CA GLY A 603 9.48 -3.25 24.53
C GLY A 603 10.77 -3.73 25.20
N VAL A 604 11.19 -4.99 25.03
CA VAL A 604 12.26 -5.57 25.86
C VAL A 604 13.19 -6.57 25.15
N ASP A 605 12.85 -7.09 23.98
CA ASP A 605 13.65 -8.10 23.24
C ASP A 605 13.51 -7.87 21.74
N ARG A 606 14.25 -6.89 21.23
CA ARG A 606 14.00 -6.29 19.92
C ARG A 606 14.23 -7.24 18.74
N ASP A 607 15.17 -8.18 18.84
CA ASP A 607 15.41 -9.21 17.81
C ASP A 607 14.76 -10.56 18.08
N ARG A 608 14.15 -10.76 19.25
CA ARG A 608 13.59 -12.05 19.66
C ARG A 608 14.65 -13.14 19.78
N ASN A 609 15.89 -12.78 20.16
CA ASN A 609 16.94 -13.78 20.43
C ASN A 609 16.76 -14.44 21.82
N GLY A 610 15.82 -13.94 22.64
CA GLY A 610 15.50 -14.44 23.98
C GLY A 610 16.37 -13.84 25.09
N VAL A 611 17.27 -12.92 24.77
CA VAL A 611 18.04 -12.08 25.68
C VAL A 611 17.42 -10.69 25.65
N LEU A 612 17.09 -10.16 26.82
CA LEU A 612 16.46 -8.84 26.91
C LEU A 612 17.47 -7.73 26.57
N ASP A 613 17.00 -6.65 25.93
CA ASP A 613 17.82 -5.56 25.38
C ASP A 613 18.82 -4.97 26.41
N GLY A 614 18.40 -4.84 27.67
CA GLY A 614 19.22 -4.31 28.77
C GLY A 614 20.24 -5.30 29.34
N ASN A 615 20.18 -6.56 28.93
CA ASN A 615 21.17 -7.60 29.21
C ASN A 615 22.11 -7.88 28.04
N GLU A 616 21.80 -7.38 26.85
CA GLU A 616 22.69 -7.51 25.71
C GLU A 616 23.99 -6.76 25.98
N SER A 617 25.12 -7.42 25.72
CA SER A 617 26.40 -6.71 25.76
C SER A 617 26.39 -5.64 24.68
N ALA A 618 26.92 -4.45 24.93
CA ALA A 618 27.03 -3.36 23.94
C ALA A 618 27.77 -3.73 22.63
N ASN A 619 28.28 -4.96 22.52
CA ASN A 619 29.00 -5.54 21.39
C ASN A 619 28.38 -6.88 20.88
N ALA A 620 27.15 -7.23 21.27
CA ALA A 620 26.47 -8.37 20.65
C ALA A 620 26.00 -7.94 19.24
N PRO A 621 26.36 -8.70 18.18
CA PRO A 621 26.12 -8.32 16.79
C PRO A 621 24.64 -8.25 16.41
#